data_AF-A0A9X2WYL7-F1
#
_entry.id   AF-A0A9X2WYL7-F1
#
_cell.length_a   1.000
_cell.length_b   1.000
_cell.length_c   1.000
_cell.angle_alpha   90.00
_cell.angle_beta   90.00
_cell.angle_gamma   90.00
#
_symmetry.space_group_name_H-M   'P 1'
#
loop_
_entity.id
_entity.type
_entity.pdbx_description
1 polymer ?
#
loop_
_entity_poly.entity_id
_entity_poly.type
_entity_poly.pdbx_seq_one_letter_code
_entity_poly.pdbx_strand_id
1 'polypeptide(L)'
;MISFSSFYQQIADSNLQHWLETLPSILGKWQREHKHGNLPKWEKVLNKLHYPAPDQVDFVDSVTVGSGEQLSPGEKEKLENLLRLFMPWRKGPFHIHGIHIDTEWRSDWKWDRVKQHISPLNNRTVLDVGCGSGYHMWRMLGSGAKRVVGIDPSPLFLCQFEAVKRLAGTHHPVHLLPLGIEELPPLDAFDTVFSMGVLYHRRSPIDHLLQLRDQLRTGGELVLETLVIDGDENAVLVPQDRYGKMNNVWFIPSVAALMLWLKKCDFTDIRCVDTDVTALAEQRRTDWMPNESLVEYLDPNDITKTVEGYPAPKRATIIAVKNQPNQDLN
;
A
#
# COMPACT_ATOMS: atom_id res chain seq x y z
N MET A 1 9.01 6.43 -20.62
CA MET A 1 8.66 7.21 -19.43
C MET A 1 7.21 6.95 -19.07
N ILE A 2 6.96 6.52 -17.84
CA ILE A 2 5.60 6.45 -17.28
C ILE A 2 5.00 7.86 -17.30
N SER A 3 3.78 7.98 -17.81
CA SER A 3 3.07 9.26 -17.93
C SER A 3 2.00 9.38 -16.88
N PHE A 4 1.97 10.52 -16.17
CA PHE A 4 0.95 10.86 -15.18
C PHE A 4 -0.17 11.76 -15.74
N SER A 5 -0.16 12.03 -17.06
CA SER A 5 -1.14 12.93 -17.69
C SER A 5 -2.59 12.51 -17.48
N SER A 6 -2.87 11.20 -17.48
CA SER A 6 -4.23 10.69 -17.24
C SER A 6 -4.70 10.98 -15.82
N PHE A 7 -3.80 10.94 -14.84
CA PHE A 7 -4.11 11.34 -13.47
C PHE A 7 -4.38 12.84 -13.39
N TYR A 8 -3.53 13.67 -14.00
CA TYR A 8 -3.74 15.13 -14.02
C TYR A 8 -5.09 15.51 -14.61
N GLN A 9 -5.47 14.90 -15.73
CA GLN A 9 -6.78 15.10 -16.36
C GLN A 9 -7.93 14.68 -15.43
N GLN A 10 -7.79 13.55 -14.73
CA GLN A 10 -8.81 13.07 -13.81
C GLN A 10 -8.98 13.98 -12.59
N ILE A 11 -7.91 14.58 -12.06
CA ILE A 11 -8.00 15.44 -10.87
C ILE A 11 -8.38 16.88 -11.18
N ALA A 12 -8.20 17.35 -12.42
CA ALA A 12 -8.39 18.74 -12.84
C ALA A 12 -9.81 19.29 -12.59
N ASP A 13 -10.83 18.43 -12.61
CA ASP A 13 -12.22 18.77 -12.29
C ASP A 13 -12.73 17.86 -11.17
N SER A 14 -12.08 17.96 -10.01
CA SER A 14 -12.43 17.17 -8.82
C SER A 14 -12.03 17.89 -7.53
N ASN A 15 -12.40 17.32 -6.38
CA ASN A 15 -11.95 17.76 -5.06
C ASN A 15 -10.42 17.74 -4.88
N LEU A 16 -9.68 17.07 -5.76
CA LEU A 16 -8.21 17.04 -5.76
C LEU A 16 -7.56 18.08 -6.69
N GLN A 17 -8.33 18.98 -7.32
CA GLN A 17 -7.81 19.91 -8.34
C GLN A 17 -6.66 20.79 -7.84
N HIS A 18 -6.71 21.22 -6.57
CA HIS A 18 -5.70 22.09 -5.95
C HIS A 18 -4.33 21.37 -5.83
N TRP A 19 -4.31 20.04 -5.89
CA TRP A 19 -3.05 19.30 -5.92
C TRP A 19 -2.23 19.56 -7.20
N LEU A 20 -2.87 20.04 -8.29
CA LEU A 20 -2.17 20.44 -9.51
C LEU A 20 -1.22 21.64 -9.32
N GLU A 21 -1.35 22.39 -8.23
CA GLU A 21 -0.46 23.52 -7.90
C GLU A 21 0.97 23.04 -7.58
N THR A 22 1.12 21.85 -7.01
CA THR A 22 2.41 21.32 -6.55
C THR A 22 2.81 20.02 -7.24
N LEU A 23 1.86 19.11 -7.49
CA LEU A 23 2.13 17.75 -7.94
C LEU A 23 2.95 17.65 -9.24
N PRO A 24 2.66 18.40 -10.32
CA PRO A 24 3.44 18.28 -11.56
C PRO A 24 4.91 18.63 -11.38
N SER A 25 5.21 19.58 -10.49
CA SER A 25 6.59 19.98 -10.16
C SER A 25 7.32 18.88 -9.40
N ILE A 26 6.67 18.30 -8.39
CA ILE A 26 7.20 17.19 -7.58
C ILE A 26 7.50 15.98 -8.47
N LEU A 27 6.52 15.54 -9.29
CA LEU A 27 6.71 14.40 -10.19
C LEU A 27 7.75 14.68 -11.27
N GLY A 28 7.81 15.90 -11.79
CA GLY A 28 8.85 16.31 -12.73
C GLY A 28 10.26 16.24 -12.12
N LYS A 29 10.41 16.60 -10.84
CA LYS A 29 11.67 16.45 -10.11
C LYS A 29 12.03 14.96 -9.93
N TRP A 30 11.09 14.16 -9.44
CA TRP A 30 11.28 12.71 -9.25
C TRP A 30 11.72 12.02 -10.56
N GLN A 31 11.07 12.33 -11.69
CA GLN A 31 11.43 11.79 -13.00
C GLN A 31 12.86 12.15 -13.43
N ARG A 32 13.34 13.37 -13.10
CA ARG A 32 14.72 13.78 -13.42
C ARG A 32 15.75 13.04 -12.57
N GLU A 33 15.45 12.82 -11.30
CA GLU A 33 16.33 12.10 -10.36
C GLU A 33 16.44 10.60 -10.73
N HIS A 34 15.38 10.03 -11.32
CA HIS A 34 15.33 8.62 -11.70
C HIS A 34 15.61 8.36 -13.19
N LYS A 35 16.29 9.30 -13.88
CA LYS A 35 16.75 9.10 -15.28
C LYS A 35 17.77 7.96 -15.43
N HIS A 36 18.42 7.56 -14.35
CA HIS A 36 19.43 6.51 -14.30
C HIS A 36 19.03 5.39 -13.33
N GLY A 37 19.81 4.31 -13.27
CA GLY A 37 19.51 3.15 -12.44
C GLY A 37 18.58 2.15 -13.11
N ASN A 38 17.69 1.53 -12.33
CA ASN A 38 16.85 0.42 -12.80
C ASN A 38 15.54 0.88 -13.47
N LEU A 39 15.02 2.06 -13.13
CA LEU A 39 13.75 2.56 -13.68
C LEU A 39 13.73 2.56 -15.22
N PRO A 40 14.73 3.08 -15.95
CA PRO A 40 14.73 3.03 -17.41
C PRO A 40 14.71 1.61 -17.99
N LYS A 41 15.27 0.63 -17.27
CA LYS A 41 15.23 -0.78 -17.68
C LYS A 41 13.82 -1.35 -17.52
N TRP A 42 13.19 -1.09 -16.38
CA TRP A 42 11.81 -1.49 -16.10
C TRP A 42 10.80 -0.82 -17.04
N GLU A 43 10.99 0.45 -17.40
CA GLU A 43 10.13 1.11 -18.40
C GLU A 43 10.22 0.44 -19.78
N LYS A 44 11.40 -0.05 -20.18
CA LYS A 44 11.54 -0.84 -21.42
C LYS A 44 10.80 -2.17 -21.33
N VAL A 45 10.70 -2.79 -20.15
CA VAL A 45 9.91 -3.99 -19.92
C VAL A 45 8.42 -3.68 -19.99
N LEU A 46 7.98 -2.60 -19.35
CA LEU A 46 6.58 -2.13 -19.41
C LEU A 46 6.13 -1.85 -20.84
N ASN A 47 7.01 -1.33 -21.69
CA ASN A 47 6.74 -1.10 -23.12
C ASN A 47 6.71 -2.39 -23.96
N LYS A 48 6.93 -3.56 -23.37
CA LYS A 48 6.72 -4.86 -24.04
C LYS A 48 5.41 -5.52 -23.64
N LEU A 49 4.67 -4.95 -22.68
CA LEU A 49 3.37 -5.45 -22.22
C LEU A 49 2.25 -5.04 -23.18
N HIS A 50 2.38 -5.48 -24.43
CA HIS A 50 1.35 -5.33 -25.47
C HIS A 50 0.61 -6.66 -25.59
N TYR A 51 -0.43 -6.82 -24.80
CA TYR A 51 -1.26 -8.02 -24.75
C TYR A 51 -2.72 -7.65 -25.09
N PRO A 52 -3.54 -8.61 -25.57
CA PRO A 52 -4.97 -8.41 -25.79
C PRO A 52 -5.67 -7.87 -24.54
N ALA A 53 -6.75 -7.12 -24.75
CA ALA A 53 -7.62 -6.70 -23.66
C ALA A 53 -8.15 -7.93 -22.90
N PRO A 54 -8.18 -7.91 -21.56
CA PRO A 54 -8.58 -9.06 -20.77
C PRO A 54 -10.04 -9.43 -21.06
N ASP A 55 -10.30 -10.73 -21.23
CA ASP A 55 -11.65 -11.32 -21.36
C ASP A 55 -12.43 -11.32 -20.04
N GLN A 56 -11.74 -11.25 -18.91
CA GLN A 56 -12.33 -11.16 -17.59
C GLN A 56 -11.53 -10.23 -16.69
N VAL A 57 -12.21 -9.51 -15.80
CA VAL A 57 -11.59 -8.72 -14.74
C VAL A 57 -12.39 -8.93 -13.46
N ASP A 58 -11.70 -9.28 -12.39
CA ASP A 58 -12.25 -9.33 -11.04
C ASP A 58 -11.33 -8.59 -10.08
N PHE A 59 -11.88 -7.55 -9.45
CA PHE A 59 -11.23 -6.78 -8.40
C PHE A 59 -11.98 -6.87 -7.06
N VAL A 60 -13.13 -7.56 -7.03
CA VAL A 60 -13.99 -7.69 -5.85
C VAL A 60 -13.41 -8.76 -4.94
N ASP A 61 -13.30 -9.99 -5.45
CA ASP A 61 -12.89 -11.16 -4.67
C ASP A 61 -11.39 -11.40 -4.77
N SER A 62 -10.80 -11.06 -5.90
CA SER A 62 -9.37 -11.21 -6.19
C SER A 62 -8.80 -9.99 -6.91
N VAL A 63 -7.55 -10.07 -7.38
CA VAL A 63 -7.06 -9.18 -8.44
C VAL A 63 -6.72 -10.07 -9.64
N THR A 64 -7.74 -10.30 -10.46
CA THR A 64 -7.67 -11.13 -11.66
C THR A 64 -7.85 -10.28 -12.90
N VAL A 65 -6.94 -10.45 -13.86
CA VAL A 65 -6.90 -9.74 -15.13
C VAL A 65 -6.66 -10.76 -16.24
N GLY A 66 -7.71 -11.12 -16.96
CA GLY A 66 -7.67 -12.09 -18.06
C GLY A 66 -7.58 -13.55 -17.60
N SER A 67 -8.26 -14.44 -18.32
CA SER A 67 -8.18 -15.91 -18.12
C SER A 67 -6.89 -16.48 -18.67
N GLY A 68 -6.33 -15.81 -19.69
CA GLY A 68 -5.21 -16.29 -20.49
C GLY A 68 -5.62 -17.16 -21.68
N GLU A 69 -6.89 -17.51 -21.87
CA GLU A 69 -7.35 -18.30 -23.04
C GLU A 69 -7.07 -17.57 -24.36
N GLN A 70 -6.96 -16.24 -24.32
CA GLN A 70 -6.59 -15.38 -25.44
C GLN A 70 -5.10 -15.47 -25.84
N LEU A 71 -4.26 -16.12 -25.04
CA LEU A 71 -2.80 -16.17 -25.25
C LEU A 71 -2.36 -17.57 -25.65
N SER A 72 -1.50 -17.65 -26.67
CA SER A 72 -0.76 -18.88 -26.98
C SER A 72 0.20 -19.25 -25.83
N PRO A 73 0.62 -20.53 -25.72
CA PRO A 73 1.57 -20.96 -24.68
C PRO A 73 2.86 -20.12 -24.66
N GLY A 74 3.42 -19.77 -25.82
CA GLY A 74 4.61 -18.93 -25.92
C GLY A 74 4.38 -17.48 -25.50
N GLU A 75 3.19 -16.93 -25.71
CA GLU A 75 2.83 -15.59 -25.24
C GLU A 75 2.68 -15.54 -23.71
N LYS A 76 2.10 -16.58 -23.11
CA LYS A 76 2.01 -16.74 -21.64
C LYS A 76 3.40 -16.85 -21.02
N GLU A 77 4.27 -17.70 -21.57
CA GLU A 77 5.64 -17.86 -21.10
C GLU A 77 6.42 -16.53 -21.21
N LYS A 78 6.28 -15.83 -22.33
CA LYS A 78 6.88 -14.50 -22.51
C LYS A 78 6.35 -13.49 -21.48
N LEU A 79 5.05 -13.50 -21.20
CA LEU A 79 4.43 -12.59 -20.23
C LEU A 79 4.96 -12.86 -18.83
N GLU A 80 5.01 -14.14 -18.42
CA GLU A 80 5.55 -14.54 -17.12
C GLU A 80 7.01 -14.09 -16.97
N ASN A 81 7.84 -14.33 -17.99
CA ASN A 81 9.23 -13.88 -18.01
C ASN A 81 9.36 -12.35 -17.86
N LEU A 82 8.49 -11.57 -18.51
CA LEU A 82 8.47 -10.11 -18.35
C LEU A 82 8.05 -9.70 -16.94
N LEU A 83 7.02 -10.34 -16.36
CA LEU A 83 6.55 -10.05 -15.01
C LEU A 83 7.59 -10.40 -13.94
N ARG A 84 8.37 -11.47 -14.15
CA ARG A 84 9.50 -11.87 -13.28
C ARG A 84 10.63 -10.84 -13.23
N LEU A 85 10.78 -9.99 -14.25
CA LEU A 85 11.75 -8.88 -14.21
C LEU A 85 11.41 -7.78 -13.21
N PHE A 86 10.19 -7.81 -12.64
CA PHE A 86 9.77 -6.94 -11.54
C PHE A 86 9.81 -7.63 -10.17
N MET A 87 10.49 -8.78 -10.04
CA MET A 87 10.75 -9.37 -8.73
C MET A 87 11.69 -8.47 -7.88
N PRO A 88 11.57 -8.49 -6.54
CA PRO A 88 10.65 -9.31 -5.75
C PRO A 88 9.20 -8.77 -5.71
N TRP A 89 8.22 -9.66 -5.81
CA TRP A 89 6.81 -9.34 -5.61
C TRP A 89 6.36 -9.62 -4.17
N ARG A 90 6.08 -8.56 -3.41
CA ARG A 90 5.78 -8.67 -1.97
C ARG A 90 4.28 -8.68 -1.63
N LYS A 91 3.49 -7.73 -2.15
CA LYS A 91 2.05 -7.61 -1.85
C LYS A 91 1.21 -8.16 -3.02
N GLY A 92 0.21 -8.98 -2.73
CA GLY A 92 -0.59 -9.75 -3.70
C GLY A 92 -1.46 -10.83 -3.02
N PRO A 93 -1.87 -11.91 -3.71
CA PRO A 93 -1.43 -12.36 -5.03
C PRO A 93 -2.13 -11.67 -6.21
N PHE A 94 -1.62 -11.87 -7.43
CA PHE A 94 -2.28 -11.44 -8.67
C PHE A 94 -2.48 -12.63 -9.61
N HIS A 95 -3.58 -12.63 -10.36
CA HIS A 95 -3.84 -13.59 -11.44
C HIS A 95 -3.90 -12.87 -12.77
N ILE A 96 -2.85 -12.96 -13.59
CA ILE A 96 -2.69 -12.14 -14.79
C ILE A 96 -2.59 -13.05 -16.02
N HIS A 97 -3.63 -13.09 -16.84
CA HIS A 97 -3.77 -13.93 -18.03
C HIS A 97 -3.39 -15.40 -17.75
N GLY A 98 -3.92 -15.95 -16.65
CA GLY A 98 -3.65 -17.32 -16.20
C GLY A 98 -2.34 -17.51 -15.44
N ILE A 99 -1.52 -16.46 -15.27
CA ILE A 99 -0.29 -16.51 -14.46
C ILE A 99 -0.61 -16.15 -13.02
N HIS A 100 -0.33 -17.06 -12.08
CA HIS A 100 -0.46 -16.80 -10.66
C HIS A 100 0.85 -16.22 -10.09
N ILE A 101 0.83 -14.91 -9.82
CA ILE A 101 1.90 -14.22 -9.09
C ILE A 101 1.66 -14.43 -7.59
N ASP A 102 2.09 -15.57 -7.07
CA ASP A 102 2.05 -15.88 -5.64
C ASP A 102 3.12 -15.03 -4.92
N THR A 103 2.70 -13.90 -4.36
CA THR A 103 3.58 -12.92 -3.71
C THR A 103 3.99 -13.36 -2.30
N GLU A 104 5.00 -12.71 -1.73
CA GLU A 104 5.44 -12.98 -0.34
C GLU A 104 4.28 -12.98 0.68
N TRP A 105 3.44 -11.94 0.60
CA TRP A 105 2.31 -11.71 1.48
C TRP A 105 1.00 -12.19 0.86
N ARG A 106 0.19 -12.89 1.65
CA ARG A 106 -1.25 -13.06 1.46
C ARG A 106 -1.98 -11.78 1.85
N SER A 107 -1.84 -10.77 1.00
CA SER A 107 -2.42 -9.44 1.22
C SER A 107 -3.95 -9.46 1.11
N ASP A 108 -4.49 -10.48 0.44
CA ASP A 108 -5.90 -10.84 0.42
C ASP A 108 -6.45 -11.18 1.81
N TRP A 109 -5.71 -11.94 2.63
CA TRP A 109 -6.16 -12.29 3.99
C TRP A 109 -6.34 -11.05 4.86
N LYS A 110 -5.37 -10.13 4.82
CA LYS A 110 -5.50 -8.83 5.48
C LYS A 110 -6.72 -8.06 4.97
N TRP A 111 -6.91 -8.01 3.66
CA TRP A 111 -8.06 -7.32 3.09
C TRP A 111 -9.39 -7.90 3.58
N ASP A 112 -9.51 -9.23 3.65
CA ASP A 112 -10.72 -9.88 4.11
C ASP A 112 -11.03 -9.62 5.59
N ARG A 113 -10.01 -9.50 6.44
CA ARG A 113 -10.15 -9.03 7.82
C ARG A 113 -10.61 -7.57 7.88
N VAL A 114 -9.95 -6.68 7.12
CA VAL A 114 -10.19 -5.23 7.20
C VAL A 114 -11.51 -4.80 6.58
N LYS A 115 -11.89 -5.37 5.42
CA LYS A 115 -13.04 -4.89 4.60
C LYS A 115 -14.37 -4.94 5.33
N GLN A 116 -14.51 -5.82 6.33
CA GLN A 116 -15.74 -5.98 7.11
C GLN A 116 -15.95 -4.85 8.13
N HIS A 117 -14.90 -4.10 8.44
CA HIS A 117 -14.92 -3.07 9.47
C HIS A 117 -14.92 -1.65 8.94
N ILE A 118 -14.47 -1.43 7.70
CA ILE A 118 -14.41 -0.10 7.09
C ILE A 118 -15.77 0.39 6.62
N SER A 119 -15.93 1.70 6.51
CA SER A 119 -17.09 2.28 5.87
C SER A 119 -17.18 1.84 4.41
N PRO A 120 -18.39 1.69 3.83
CA PRO A 120 -18.54 1.33 2.42
C PRO A 120 -17.75 2.28 1.51
N LEU A 121 -16.99 1.69 0.59
CA LEU A 121 -16.12 2.45 -0.32
C LEU A 121 -16.87 3.00 -1.54
N ASN A 122 -18.15 2.65 -1.73
CA ASN A 122 -18.99 3.16 -2.82
C ASN A 122 -18.86 4.68 -2.96
N ASN A 123 -18.40 5.11 -4.14
CA ASN A 123 -18.20 6.52 -4.52
C ASN A 123 -17.13 7.29 -3.74
N ARG A 124 -16.34 6.65 -2.88
CA ARG A 124 -15.26 7.31 -2.13
C ARG A 124 -14.03 7.58 -2.99
N THR A 125 -13.34 8.68 -2.67
CA THR A 125 -11.98 8.96 -3.13
C THR A 125 -11.01 8.53 -2.03
N VAL A 126 -10.17 7.55 -2.33
CA VAL A 126 -9.34 6.84 -1.34
C VAL A 126 -7.85 7.13 -1.58
N LEU A 127 -7.11 7.37 -0.49
CA LEU A 127 -5.65 7.41 -0.50
C LEU A 127 -5.09 6.15 0.18
N ASP A 128 -4.10 5.49 -0.42
CA ASP A 128 -3.35 4.38 0.18
C ASP A 128 -1.87 4.76 0.34
N VAL A 129 -1.46 5.03 1.57
CA VAL A 129 -0.09 5.45 1.91
C VAL A 129 0.80 4.23 2.12
N GLY A 130 1.90 4.16 1.37
CA GLY A 130 2.80 2.99 1.37
C GLY A 130 2.15 1.79 0.67
N CYS A 131 1.47 2.05 -0.45
CA CYS A 131 0.63 1.08 -1.16
C CYS A 131 1.41 -0.14 -1.71
N GLY A 132 2.74 -0.08 -1.79
CA GLY A 132 3.56 -1.14 -2.39
C GLY A 132 3.16 -1.40 -3.84
N SER A 133 2.97 -2.66 -4.24
CA SER A 133 2.53 -3.03 -5.60
C SER A 133 1.15 -2.51 -6.00
N GLY A 134 0.40 -1.91 -5.06
CA GLY A 134 -0.95 -1.40 -5.26
C GLY A 134 -2.04 -2.47 -5.20
N TYR A 135 -1.75 -3.67 -4.68
CA TYR A 135 -2.72 -4.76 -4.54
C TYR A 135 -4.03 -4.29 -3.87
N HIS A 136 -3.92 -3.65 -2.69
CA HIS A 136 -5.10 -3.18 -1.95
C HIS A 136 -5.85 -2.08 -2.69
N MET A 137 -5.17 -1.26 -3.51
CA MET A 137 -5.82 -0.24 -4.33
C MET A 137 -6.79 -0.85 -5.34
N TRP A 138 -6.42 -1.97 -5.97
CA TRP A 138 -7.33 -2.71 -6.86
C TRP A 138 -8.53 -3.27 -6.10
N ARG A 139 -8.32 -3.81 -4.90
CA ARG A 139 -9.42 -4.32 -4.04
C ARG A 139 -10.37 -3.21 -3.59
N MET A 140 -9.84 -2.02 -3.29
CA MET A 140 -10.65 -0.83 -2.99
C MET A 140 -11.50 -0.41 -4.19
N LEU A 141 -10.92 -0.44 -5.40
CA LEU A 141 -11.65 -0.18 -6.65
C LEU A 141 -12.77 -1.20 -6.87
N GLY A 142 -12.48 -2.50 -6.70
CA GLY A 142 -13.50 -3.55 -6.78
C GLY A 142 -14.60 -3.41 -5.73
N SER A 143 -14.29 -2.82 -4.58
CA SER A 143 -15.26 -2.51 -3.53
C SER A 143 -16.05 -1.22 -3.76
N GLY A 144 -15.98 -0.63 -4.96
CA GLY A 144 -16.82 0.47 -5.41
C GLY A 144 -16.24 1.87 -5.21
N ALA A 145 -14.96 2.00 -4.84
CA ALA A 145 -14.30 3.31 -4.78
C ALA A 145 -14.41 4.05 -6.13
N LYS A 146 -14.77 5.34 -6.09
CA LYS A 146 -14.83 6.19 -7.29
C LYS A 146 -13.43 6.36 -7.89
N ARG A 147 -12.43 6.51 -7.02
CA ARG A 147 -11.03 6.69 -7.38
C ARG A 147 -10.16 6.21 -6.23
N VAL A 148 -9.03 5.60 -6.57
CA VAL A 148 -8.01 5.21 -5.61
C VAL A 148 -6.66 5.81 -6.02
N VAL A 149 -6.01 6.50 -5.09
CA VAL A 149 -4.67 7.04 -5.27
C VAL A 149 -3.76 6.34 -4.27
N GLY A 150 -2.71 5.68 -4.74
CA GLY A 150 -1.65 5.16 -3.91
C GLY A 150 -0.43 6.06 -3.96
N ILE A 151 0.31 6.14 -2.86
CA ILE A 151 1.64 6.73 -2.84
C ILE A 151 2.66 5.72 -2.32
N ASP A 152 3.80 5.61 -3.01
CA ASP A 152 4.96 4.86 -2.56
C ASP A 152 6.21 5.34 -3.31
N PRO A 153 7.30 5.74 -2.64
CA PRO A 153 8.47 6.31 -3.32
C PRO A 153 9.27 5.28 -4.13
N SER A 154 9.00 3.97 -3.99
CA SER A 154 9.74 2.90 -4.65
C SER A 154 9.49 2.85 -6.17
N PRO A 155 10.53 3.04 -7.02
CA PRO A 155 10.37 2.91 -8.47
C PRO A 155 9.99 1.50 -8.92
N LEU A 156 10.37 0.47 -8.16
CA LEU A 156 9.99 -0.92 -8.45
C LEU A 156 8.48 -1.11 -8.30
N PHE A 157 7.91 -0.60 -7.22
CA PHE A 157 6.48 -0.72 -6.93
C PHE A 157 5.63 0.07 -7.92
N LEU A 158 6.07 1.25 -8.34
CA LEU A 158 5.46 1.95 -9.47
C LEU A 158 5.43 1.08 -10.73
N CYS A 159 6.54 0.38 -11.05
CA CYS A 159 6.59 -0.48 -12.22
C CYS A 159 5.69 -1.73 -12.09
N GLN A 160 5.62 -2.34 -10.91
CA GLN A 160 4.71 -3.45 -10.64
C GLN A 160 3.25 -3.02 -10.83
N PHE A 161 2.87 -1.88 -10.26
CA PHE A 161 1.53 -1.31 -10.40
C PHE A 161 1.20 -1.01 -11.87
N GLU A 162 2.11 -0.33 -12.59
CA GLU A 162 1.92 0.00 -14.01
C GLU A 162 1.84 -1.25 -14.90
N ALA A 163 2.56 -2.33 -14.57
CA ALA A 163 2.44 -3.59 -15.28
C ALA A 163 1.02 -4.15 -15.17
N VAL A 164 0.47 -4.21 -13.95
CA VAL A 164 -0.92 -4.67 -13.71
C VAL A 164 -1.92 -3.73 -14.39
N LYS A 165 -1.75 -2.41 -14.26
CA LYS A 165 -2.67 -1.43 -14.87
C LYS A 165 -2.70 -1.50 -16.39
N ARG A 166 -1.56 -1.69 -17.05
CA ARG A 166 -1.50 -1.83 -18.51
C ARG A 166 -2.21 -3.08 -19.01
N LEU A 167 -2.07 -4.19 -18.28
CA LEU A 167 -2.71 -5.47 -18.61
C LEU A 167 -4.21 -5.45 -18.27
N ALA A 168 -4.62 -4.74 -17.21
CA ALA A 168 -6.02 -4.54 -16.85
C ALA A 168 -6.77 -3.59 -17.81
N GLY A 169 -6.04 -2.62 -18.37
CA GLY A 169 -6.59 -1.52 -19.15
C GLY A 169 -6.41 -0.18 -18.44
N THR A 170 -5.97 0.83 -19.18
CA THR A 170 -5.53 2.11 -18.62
C THR A 170 -6.68 3.06 -18.21
N HIS A 171 -7.93 2.65 -18.43
CA HIS A 171 -9.13 3.46 -18.15
C HIS A 171 -9.55 3.43 -16.66
N HIS A 172 -9.06 2.47 -15.87
CA HIS A 172 -9.42 2.36 -14.46
C HIS A 172 -8.95 3.59 -13.64
N PRO A 173 -9.79 4.16 -12.76
CA PRO A 173 -9.48 5.37 -11.98
C PRO A 173 -8.63 5.05 -10.74
N VAL A 174 -7.56 4.29 -10.93
CA VAL A 174 -6.61 3.91 -9.88
C VAL A 174 -5.20 4.29 -10.31
N HIS A 175 -4.43 4.95 -9.44
CA HIS A 175 -3.11 5.50 -9.79
C HIS A 175 -2.14 5.37 -8.63
N LEU A 176 -0.90 4.98 -8.92
CA LEU A 176 0.21 5.03 -7.97
C LEU A 176 1.11 6.21 -8.35
N LEU A 177 1.36 7.10 -7.38
CA LEU A 177 2.29 8.22 -7.53
C LEU A 177 3.56 7.92 -6.73
N PRO A 178 4.76 8.13 -7.31
CA PRO A 178 6.01 7.77 -6.65
C PRO A 178 6.46 8.81 -5.61
N LEU A 179 5.66 8.97 -4.56
CA LEU A 179 5.81 9.98 -3.52
C LEU A 179 5.91 9.35 -2.13
N GLY A 180 6.70 9.96 -1.25
CA GLY A 180 6.58 9.82 0.19
C GLY A 180 5.41 10.65 0.74
N ILE A 181 4.87 10.27 1.91
CA ILE A 181 3.75 11.00 2.52
C ILE A 181 4.17 12.43 2.91
N GLU A 182 5.44 12.64 3.26
CA GLU A 182 6.02 13.96 3.57
C GLU A 182 6.04 14.93 2.38
N GLU A 183 5.85 14.43 1.15
CA GLU A 183 5.78 15.27 -0.05
C GLU A 183 4.36 15.75 -0.34
N LEU A 184 3.35 15.24 0.39
CA LEU A 184 1.97 15.67 0.22
C LEU A 184 1.73 17.01 0.91
N PRO A 185 1.11 17.99 0.23
CA PRO A 185 0.50 19.10 0.94
C PRO A 185 -0.72 18.59 1.74
N PRO A 186 -1.26 19.39 2.66
CA PRO A 186 -2.45 19.02 3.40
C PRO A 186 -3.69 19.16 2.50
N LEU A 187 -4.09 18.07 1.86
CA LEU A 187 -5.11 18.08 0.78
C LEU A 187 -6.56 18.19 1.28
N ASP A 188 -6.87 17.76 2.51
CA ASP A 188 -8.22 17.79 3.11
C ASP A 188 -9.35 17.27 2.18
N ALA A 189 -9.04 16.26 1.35
CA ALA A 189 -9.86 15.89 0.20
C ALA A 189 -10.30 14.43 0.17
N PHE A 190 -9.61 13.52 0.86
CA PHE A 190 -9.90 12.08 0.77
C PHE A 190 -11.01 11.68 1.74
N ASP A 191 -11.92 10.82 1.27
CA ASP A 191 -13.00 10.25 2.09
C ASP A 191 -12.46 9.18 3.05
N THR A 192 -11.47 8.42 2.59
CA THR A 192 -10.80 7.38 3.37
C THR A 192 -9.31 7.39 3.07
N VAL A 193 -8.48 7.26 4.10
CA VAL A 193 -7.02 7.16 4.00
C VAL A 193 -6.59 5.85 4.65
N PHE A 194 -5.84 5.04 3.93
CA PHE A 194 -5.18 3.84 4.43
C PHE A 194 -3.71 4.13 4.69
N SER A 195 -3.19 3.60 5.80
CA SER A 195 -1.76 3.55 6.09
C SER A 195 -1.44 2.20 6.73
N MET A 196 -1.06 1.23 5.91
CA MET A 196 -0.87 -0.16 6.34
C MET A 196 0.60 -0.57 6.20
N GLY A 197 1.26 -0.79 7.34
CA GLY A 197 2.67 -1.17 7.41
C GLY A 197 3.65 -0.02 7.24
N VAL A 198 3.25 1.21 7.59
CA VAL A 198 4.08 2.42 7.40
C VAL A 198 4.56 3.04 8.72
N LEU A 199 3.69 3.14 9.73
CA LEU A 199 3.98 3.91 10.96
C LEU A 199 5.31 3.50 11.63
N TYR A 200 5.60 2.19 11.73
CA TYR A 200 6.82 1.71 12.38
C TYR A 200 8.12 2.08 11.64
N HIS A 201 8.04 2.55 10.39
CA HIS A 201 9.19 3.08 9.64
C HIS A 201 9.36 4.60 9.81
N ARG A 202 8.44 5.29 10.49
CA ARG A 202 8.48 6.74 10.65
C ARG A 202 9.22 7.15 11.91
N ARG A 203 10.16 8.09 11.74
CA ARG A 203 10.95 8.69 12.83
C ARG A 203 10.09 9.48 13.82
N SER A 204 9.03 10.10 13.33
CA SER A 204 8.07 10.85 14.14
C SER A 204 6.67 10.26 13.92
N PRO A 205 6.18 9.40 14.83
CA PRO A 205 4.89 8.75 14.66
C PRO A 205 3.74 9.75 14.76
N ILE A 206 3.86 10.77 15.62
CA ILE A 206 2.82 11.80 15.77
C ILE A 206 2.69 12.65 14.51
N ASP A 207 3.80 13.10 13.92
CA ASP A 207 3.76 13.85 12.65
C ASP A 207 3.18 13.01 11.51
N HIS A 208 3.45 11.70 11.50
CA HIS A 208 2.82 10.79 10.52
C HIS A 208 1.28 10.75 10.70
N LEU A 209 0.80 10.63 11.94
CA LEU A 209 -0.64 10.64 12.21
C LEU A 209 -1.31 11.97 11.84
N LEU A 210 -0.66 13.10 12.11
CA LEU A 210 -1.14 14.42 11.70
C LEU A 210 -1.13 14.56 10.17
N GLN A 211 -0.06 14.13 9.50
CA GLN A 211 0.02 14.14 8.04
C GLN A 211 -1.09 13.32 7.39
N LEU A 212 -1.43 12.14 7.96
CA LEU A 212 -2.56 11.33 7.49
C LEU A 212 -3.90 12.05 7.69
N ARG A 213 -4.09 12.69 8.85
CA ARG A 213 -5.28 13.50 9.16
C ARG A 213 -5.44 14.65 8.16
N ASP A 214 -4.34 15.27 7.77
CA ASP A 214 -4.34 16.41 6.87
C ASP A 214 -4.77 16.05 5.45
N GLN A 215 -4.75 14.77 5.08
CA GLN A 215 -5.25 14.30 3.78
C GLN A 215 -6.77 14.02 3.78
N LEU A 216 -7.33 13.66 4.94
CA LEU A 216 -8.74 13.34 5.10
C LEU A 216 -9.57 14.62 5.07
N ARG A 217 -10.73 14.60 4.41
CA ARG A 217 -11.75 15.63 4.64
C ARG A 217 -12.34 15.50 6.05
N THR A 218 -13.02 16.53 6.54
CA THR A 218 -13.83 16.41 7.76
C THR A 218 -14.89 15.31 7.62
N GLY A 219 -14.99 14.45 8.63
CA GLY A 219 -15.79 13.22 8.64
C GLY A 219 -15.16 12.05 7.87
N GLY A 220 -13.94 12.19 7.37
CA GLY A 220 -13.20 11.13 6.68
C GLY A 220 -12.71 10.04 7.62
N GLU A 221 -12.54 8.83 7.06
CA GLU A 221 -12.14 7.62 7.79
C GLU A 221 -10.64 7.32 7.62
N LEU A 222 -9.91 7.17 8.72
CA LEU A 222 -8.57 6.61 8.75
C LEU A 222 -8.64 5.09 8.96
N VAL A 223 -7.88 4.34 8.17
CA VAL A 223 -7.60 2.92 8.37
C VAL A 223 -6.08 2.75 8.56
N LEU A 224 -5.66 2.54 9.80
CA LEU A 224 -4.26 2.44 10.19
C LEU A 224 -3.92 1.00 10.56
N GLU A 225 -2.88 0.43 9.94
CA GLU A 225 -2.33 -0.88 10.35
C GLU A 225 -0.83 -0.78 10.55
N THR A 226 -0.35 -1.36 11.65
CA THR A 226 1.06 -1.32 12.01
C THR A 226 1.46 -2.45 12.96
N LEU A 227 2.76 -2.58 13.20
CA LEU A 227 3.29 -3.50 14.21
C LEU A 227 2.96 -3.00 15.61
N VAL A 228 2.58 -3.93 16.50
CA VAL A 228 2.26 -3.64 17.89
C VAL A 228 2.88 -4.68 18.84
N ILE A 229 2.93 -4.32 20.13
CA ILE A 229 3.23 -5.25 21.23
C ILE A 229 2.03 -5.37 22.18
N ASP A 230 2.05 -6.35 23.07
CA ASP A 230 1.12 -6.38 24.20
C ASP A 230 1.52 -5.33 25.25
N GLY A 231 0.52 -4.70 25.88
CA GLY A 231 0.75 -3.75 26.96
C GLY A 231 -0.35 -2.70 27.11
N ASP A 232 -0.17 -1.80 28.07
CA ASP A 232 -1.09 -0.70 28.36
C ASP A 232 -0.78 0.56 27.54
N GLU A 233 -1.44 1.68 27.85
CA GLU A 233 -1.28 2.96 27.15
C GLU A 233 0.14 3.57 27.19
N ASN A 234 1.02 3.05 28.05
CA ASN A 234 2.40 3.50 28.23
C ASN A 234 3.43 2.52 27.63
N ALA A 235 2.98 1.36 27.13
CA ALA A 235 3.85 0.35 26.56
C ALA A 235 4.21 0.66 25.10
N VAL A 236 5.50 0.90 24.84
CA VAL A 236 6.06 1.15 23.51
C VAL A 236 7.44 0.51 23.40
N LEU A 237 7.65 -0.32 22.37
CA LEU A 237 8.95 -0.87 22.02
C LEU A 237 9.62 0.00 20.96
N VAL A 238 10.89 0.35 21.21
CA VAL A 238 11.81 0.89 20.22
C VAL A 238 12.99 -0.09 20.13
N PRO A 239 13.16 -0.83 19.01
CA PRO A 239 14.26 -1.77 18.88
C PRO A 239 15.61 -1.04 18.82
N GLN A 240 16.67 -1.69 19.29
CA GLN A 240 17.99 -1.05 19.39
C GLN A 240 18.68 -0.87 18.03
N ASP A 241 18.51 -1.83 17.12
CA ASP A 241 19.07 -1.78 15.76
C ASP A 241 18.10 -2.39 14.75
N ARG A 242 17.85 -3.70 14.88
CA ARG A 242 16.95 -4.46 14.00
C ARG A 242 15.76 -5.01 14.74
N TYR A 243 14.66 -5.17 14.02
CA TYR A 243 13.49 -5.90 14.47
C TYR A 243 13.03 -6.84 13.35
N GLY A 244 13.14 -8.15 13.56
CA GLY A 244 12.82 -9.14 12.52
C GLY A 244 13.67 -8.91 11.26
N LYS A 245 14.97 -8.69 11.44
CA LYS A 245 15.98 -8.29 10.44
C LYS A 245 15.75 -6.94 9.74
N MET A 246 14.60 -6.30 9.92
CA MET A 246 14.31 -5.00 9.30
C MET A 246 15.18 -3.91 9.91
N ASN A 247 15.73 -3.06 9.03
CA ASN A 247 16.35 -1.79 9.42
C ASN A 247 15.26 -0.73 9.60
N ASN A 248 15.62 0.41 10.21
CA ASN A 248 14.77 1.60 10.25
C ASN A 248 13.39 1.33 10.84
N VAL A 249 13.32 0.50 11.88
CA VAL A 249 12.12 0.31 12.69
C VAL A 249 12.25 1.20 13.91
N TRP A 250 11.26 2.07 14.13
CA TRP A 250 11.31 3.10 15.17
C TRP A 250 10.36 2.77 16.32
N PHE A 251 9.05 2.93 16.14
CA PHE A 251 8.08 2.78 17.23
C PHE A 251 7.13 1.61 16.96
N ILE A 252 7.05 0.70 17.92
CA ILE A 252 6.11 -0.42 17.97
C ILE A 252 5.27 -0.25 19.26
N PRO A 253 4.18 0.55 19.22
CA PRO A 253 3.35 0.80 20.38
C PRO A 253 2.48 -0.41 20.74
N SER A 254 1.94 -0.45 21.95
CA SER A 254 0.75 -1.25 22.20
C SER A 254 -0.47 -0.69 21.47
N VAL A 255 -1.54 -1.49 21.36
CA VAL A 255 -2.82 -1.02 20.82
C VAL A 255 -3.36 0.16 21.63
N ALA A 256 -3.31 0.08 22.97
CA ALA A 256 -3.79 1.14 23.85
C ALA A 256 -2.99 2.43 23.68
N ALA A 257 -1.66 2.34 23.56
CA ALA A 257 -0.79 3.49 23.31
C ALA A 257 -1.11 4.15 21.95
N LEU A 258 -1.29 3.34 20.90
CA LEU A 258 -1.59 3.85 19.55
C LEU A 258 -2.97 4.54 19.49
N MET A 259 -3.98 3.98 20.17
CA MET A 259 -5.29 4.63 20.30
C MET A 259 -5.20 5.96 21.06
N LEU A 260 -4.38 6.05 22.11
CA LEU A 260 -4.11 7.31 22.81
C LEU A 260 -3.43 8.33 21.90
N TRP A 261 -2.47 7.91 21.07
CA TRP A 261 -1.80 8.81 20.11
C TRP A 261 -2.77 9.36 19.08
N LEU A 262 -3.63 8.53 18.51
CA LEU A 262 -4.69 8.97 17.59
C LEU A 262 -5.61 10.00 18.26
N LYS A 263 -6.00 9.77 19.51
CA LYS A 263 -6.81 10.72 20.28
C LYS A 263 -6.10 12.06 20.48
N LYS A 264 -4.78 12.03 20.73
CA LYS A 264 -3.96 13.25 20.84
C LYS A 264 -3.79 13.99 19.50
N CYS A 265 -3.91 13.27 18.38
CA CYS A 265 -3.96 13.84 17.04
C CYS A 265 -5.40 14.17 16.60
N ASP A 266 -6.32 14.44 17.53
CA ASP A 266 -7.71 14.84 17.29
C ASP A 266 -8.52 13.89 16.40
N PHE A 267 -8.17 12.60 16.39
CA PHE A 267 -9.07 11.58 15.86
C PHE A 267 -10.15 11.21 16.89
N THR A 268 -11.30 10.77 16.39
CA THR A 268 -12.44 10.29 17.17
C THR A 268 -12.92 8.93 16.67
N ASP A 269 -13.87 8.33 17.38
CA ASP A 269 -14.42 6.99 17.07
C ASP A 269 -13.33 5.93 16.85
N ILE A 270 -12.27 6.03 17.64
CA ILE A 270 -11.07 5.20 17.52
C ILE A 270 -11.37 3.81 18.04
N ARG A 271 -11.19 2.80 17.19
CA ARG A 271 -11.43 1.39 17.52
C ARG A 271 -10.39 0.49 16.90
N CYS A 272 -9.81 -0.39 17.70
CA CYS A 272 -9.06 -1.53 17.18
C CYS A 272 -10.05 -2.59 16.71
N VAL A 273 -9.94 -2.99 15.45
CA VAL A 273 -10.90 -3.90 14.80
C VAL A 273 -10.32 -5.27 14.50
N ASP A 274 -8.99 -5.38 14.47
CA ASP A 274 -8.27 -6.63 14.25
C ASP A 274 -6.92 -6.56 14.97
N THR A 275 -6.53 -7.64 15.61
CA THR A 275 -5.18 -7.87 16.11
C THR A 275 -4.79 -9.29 15.79
N ASP A 276 -3.68 -9.46 15.08
CA ASP A 276 -3.26 -10.79 14.65
C ASP A 276 -1.74 -10.96 14.76
N VAL A 277 -1.33 -12.18 15.12
CA VAL A 277 0.07 -12.59 15.04
C VAL A 277 0.31 -13.05 13.61
N THR A 278 1.32 -12.48 12.97
CA THR A 278 1.56 -12.73 11.54
C THR A 278 1.83 -14.21 11.32
N ALA A 279 0.94 -14.89 10.60
CA ALA A 279 1.07 -16.33 10.39
C ALA A 279 2.21 -16.62 9.40
N LEU A 280 2.92 -17.73 9.60
CA LEU A 280 3.96 -18.20 8.65
C LEU A 280 3.39 -18.45 7.24
N ALA A 281 2.11 -18.81 7.13
CA ALA A 281 1.42 -18.98 5.85
C ALA A 281 0.99 -17.64 5.22
N GLU A 282 0.95 -16.55 5.98
CA GLU A 282 0.59 -15.22 5.50
C GLU A 282 1.81 -14.50 4.89
N GLN A 283 3.00 -14.64 5.49
CA GLN A 283 4.25 -14.07 4.98
C GLN A 283 5.31 -15.16 4.82
N ARG A 284 5.70 -15.46 3.57
CA ARG A 284 6.63 -16.54 3.25
C ARG A 284 7.33 -16.33 1.91
N ARG A 285 8.42 -17.08 1.73
CA ARG A 285 9.12 -17.19 0.44
C ARG A 285 8.22 -17.82 -0.61
N THR A 286 8.35 -17.36 -1.85
CA THR A 286 7.67 -17.91 -3.02
C THR A 286 8.58 -17.84 -4.24
N ASP A 287 8.17 -18.43 -5.36
CA ASP A 287 8.89 -18.32 -6.64
C ASP A 287 8.94 -16.88 -7.18
N TRP A 288 8.13 -15.97 -6.64
CA TRP A 288 8.07 -14.55 -6.99
C TRP A 288 8.74 -13.65 -5.93
N MET A 289 9.09 -14.20 -4.77
CA MET A 289 9.90 -13.57 -3.72
C MET A 289 10.85 -14.62 -3.10
N PRO A 290 12.06 -14.80 -3.69
CA PRO A 290 12.97 -15.87 -3.28
C PRO A 290 13.89 -15.48 -2.12
N ASN A 291 13.92 -14.21 -1.70
CA ASN A 291 14.77 -13.73 -0.60
C ASN A 291 14.25 -14.24 0.75
N GLU A 292 14.98 -14.00 1.85
CA GLU A 292 14.51 -14.31 3.22
C GLU A 292 13.15 -13.67 3.53
N SER A 293 12.32 -14.36 4.30
CA SER A 293 10.99 -13.92 4.74
C SER A 293 10.75 -14.26 6.23
N LEU A 294 9.49 -14.31 6.68
CA LEU A 294 9.14 -14.35 8.11
C LEU A 294 9.82 -15.47 8.91
N VAL A 295 9.94 -16.68 8.34
CA VAL A 295 10.61 -17.81 9.01
C VAL A 295 12.04 -17.45 9.39
N GLU A 296 12.77 -16.79 8.50
CA GLU A 296 14.15 -16.35 8.75
C GLU A 296 14.24 -15.11 9.67
N TYR A 297 13.11 -14.51 10.05
CA TYR A 297 13.02 -13.34 10.93
C TYR A 297 12.66 -13.70 12.39
N LEU A 298 12.32 -14.96 12.64
CA LEU A 298 11.92 -15.48 13.96
C LEU A 298 13.03 -16.30 14.62
N ASP A 299 13.05 -16.36 15.95
CA ASP A 299 13.97 -17.23 16.69
C ASP A 299 13.68 -18.70 16.33
N PRO A 300 14.69 -19.46 15.84
CA PRO A 300 14.50 -20.85 15.42
C PRO A 300 14.09 -21.79 16.56
N ASN A 301 14.26 -21.38 17.83
CA ASN A 301 13.88 -22.16 19.01
C ASN A 301 12.61 -21.64 19.68
N ASP A 302 12.14 -20.44 19.35
CA ASP A 302 10.95 -19.81 19.94
C ASP A 302 10.30 -18.82 18.96
N ILE A 303 9.35 -19.32 18.15
CA ILE A 303 8.67 -18.51 17.12
C ILE A 303 7.83 -17.36 17.68
N THR A 304 7.67 -17.26 19.01
CA THR A 304 7.02 -16.10 19.65
C THR A 304 7.96 -14.90 19.75
N LYS A 305 9.22 -15.05 19.31
CA LYS A 305 10.24 -14.00 19.27
C LYS A 305 10.85 -13.82 17.88
N THR A 306 11.36 -12.62 17.63
CA THR A 306 12.23 -12.33 16.48
C THR A 306 13.63 -12.93 16.72
N VAL A 307 14.47 -13.01 15.67
CA VAL A 307 15.86 -13.52 15.81
C VAL A 307 16.69 -12.69 16.80
N GLU A 308 16.30 -11.44 17.02
CA GLU A 308 16.95 -10.51 17.97
C GLU A 308 16.43 -10.64 19.41
N GLY A 309 15.42 -11.49 19.64
CA GLY A 309 14.84 -11.75 20.96
C GLY A 309 13.66 -10.83 21.35
N TYR A 310 13.19 -9.97 20.46
CA TYR A 310 11.97 -9.16 20.68
C TYR A 310 10.69 -10.00 20.48
N PRO A 311 9.51 -9.55 20.95
CA PRO A 311 8.25 -10.20 20.60
C PRO A 311 8.06 -10.29 19.09
N ALA A 312 7.58 -11.45 18.60
CA ALA A 312 7.33 -11.71 17.19
C ALA A 312 6.32 -10.70 16.58
N PRO A 313 6.33 -10.50 15.25
CA PRO A 313 5.49 -9.52 14.58
C PRO A 313 3.99 -9.74 14.82
N LYS A 314 3.41 -8.88 15.64
CA LYS A 314 1.97 -8.73 15.85
C LYS A 314 1.49 -7.45 15.20
N ARG A 315 0.33 -7.49 14.55
CA ARG A 315 -0.24 -6.38 13.80
C ARG A 315 -1.59 -6.01 14.38
N ALA A 316 -1.89 -4.71 14.37
CA ALA A 316 -3.21 -4.21 14.74
C ALA A 316 -3.75 -3.30 13.65
N THR A 317 -5.05 -3.45 13.36
CA THR A 317 -5.80 -2.51 12.52
C THR A 317 -6.67 -1.64 13.40
N ILE A 318 -6.56 -0.32 13.24
CA ILE A 318 -7.34 0.69 13.94
C ILE A 318 -8.09 1.53 12.90
N ILE A 319 -9.37 1.77 13.17
CA ILE A 319 -10.21 2.69 12.43
C ILE A 319 -10.47 3.92 13.30
N ALA A 320 -10.43 5.10 12.68
CA ALA A 320 -10.72 6.36 13.35
C ALA A 320 -11.33 7.38 12.38
N VAL A 321 -11.93 8.45 12.91
CA VAL A 321 -12.59 9.51 12.13
C VAL A 321 -11.97 10.86 12.42
N LYS A 322 -11.69 11.64 11.36
CA LYS A 322 -11.34 13.06 11.48
C LYS A 322 -12.61 13.86 11.74
N ASN A 323 -12.77 14.46 12.91
CA ASN A 323 -13.97 15.23 13.26
C ASN A 323 -13.83 16.75 13.15
N GLN A 324 -12.59 17.27 13.07
CA GLN A 324 -12.30 18.70 12.98
C GLN A 324 -11.58 19.02 11.66
N PRO A 325 -11.84 20.21 11.08
CA PRO A 325 -11.08 20.70 9.94
C PRO A 325 -9.64 21.03 10.36
N ASN A 326 -8.74 21.13 9.38
CA ASN A 326 -7.38 21.57 9.65
C ASN A 326 -7.42 23.07 10.02
N GLN A 327 -7.06 23.41 11.26
CA GLN A 327 -7.17 24.79 11.76
C GLN A 327 -6.20 25.74 11.05
N ASP A 328 -5.07 25.22 10.55
CA ASP A 328 -4.00 25.99 9.91
C ASP A 328 -4.20 26.20 8.39
N LEU A 329 -5.30 25.71 7.81
CA LEU A 329 -5.60 25.84 6.38
C LEU A 329 -6.67 26.87 6.03
N ASN A 330 -7.20 27.57 7.04
CA ASN A 330 -8.21 28.62 6.87
C ASN A 330 -7.61 30.02 6.87
#